data_AF-A0A2X0XHL3-F1
#
_entry.id   AF-A0A2X0XHL3-F1
#
_cell.length_a   1.000
_cell.length_b   1.000
_cell.length_c   1.000
_cell.angle_alpha   90.00
_cell.angle_beta   90.00
_cell.angle_gamma   90.00
#
_symmetry.space_group_name_H-M   'P 1'
#
loop_
_entity.id
_entity.type
_entity.pdbx_description
1 polymer ?
#
loop_
_entity_poly.entity_id
_entity_poly.type
_entity_poly.pdbx_seq_one_letter_code
_entity_poly.pdbx_strand_id
1 'polypeptide(L)'
;MKNKALSTLMVTAITATIVSPMSTASATTSQIQSNLYETQVAAAKKVIGESVTIKNITKDTVITSNGTFRIQSALKPLFNTSNKTALSNARATIVVKNGQITDVTALILNKAGTSKKSVYFDGGNAQISGDLTVNADYVKVQNVSVDGQLIITNRVKKAVTLDDVVVSETITLKPIVTKKVSWLYVTLIDMKSSNINLARTKVNVSSDQLLSKVEVVGKVESFGAMANIEKLTIDVTKDFNLYGEGKIEQIVVKGGAKVALDSGHLVNNVQVNDSRISVTLPVIDKKELNALIASPPYVQVSVNGYDILNTDKWTTHTDRAVFDSAVVTARAVANNNSASQEQVKNAIIQYKNALVVYQAAQKNGTKYGYGDKASLQSLINSIQYVTVSWDGSNIPYNSQWTTQSEKNAIDSAVSSAQAVVNNYYATQADIANAINNLNNAIWTYKNAYKPGNSGQYVDKTYLQSLVNHAKDMYVMVSENGIGIPSTTNWTTYNEWYIFNSAVSHAESLLVNSNSTQSDVSYAVDQLNSAISTYTGQYKPGKN
;
A
#
# COMPACT_ATOMS: atom_id res chain seq x y z
N MET A 1 -5.01 35.11 34.90
CA MET A 1 -4.57 34.93 33.50
C MET A 1 -5.25 33.71 32.92
N LYS A 2 -5.63 33.80 31.65
CA LYS A 2 -6.61 33.00 30.91
C LYS A 2 -6.20 31.53 30.73
N ASN A 3 -7.15 30.61 30.89
CA ASN A 3 -7.71 29.79 29.80
C ASN A 3 -8.51 28.61 30.38
N LYS A 4 -9.84 28.64 30.19
CA LYS A 4 -10.70 27.45 30.31
C LYS A 4 -11.90 27.56 29.37
N ALA A 5 -12.09 26.44 28.65
CA ALA A 5 -13.34 25.84 28.18
C ALA A 5 -14.10 26.49 27.00
N LEU A 6 -14.41 25.67 26.00
CA LEU A 6 -15.75 25.16 25.61
C LEU A 6 -15.61 24.52 24.21
N SER A 7 -15.81 23.22 24.00
CA SER A 7 -17.03 22.38 24.02
C SER A 7 -17.54 22.07 22.60
N THR A 8 -17.45 20.79 22.26
CA THR A 8 -18.46 19.92 21.62
C THR A 8 -19.60 20.60 20.84
N LEU A 9 -19.77 20.23 19.57
CA LEU A 9 -21.08 20.26 18.91
C LEU A 9 -21.27 19.02 18.02
N MET A 10 -22.42 18.39 18.28
CA MET A 10 -22.94 17.14 17.76
C MET A 10 -23.42 17.24 16.31
N VAL A 11 -23.46 16.07 15.69
CA VAL A 11 -24.12 15.71 14.43
C VAL A 11 -25.61 16.06 14.45
N THR A 12 -26.13 16.62 13.35
CA THR A 12 -27.53 16.44 12.95
C THR A 12 -27.63 16.46 11.42
N ALA A 13 -28.13 15.37 10.84
CA ALA A 13 -28.46 15.26 9.43
C ALA A 13 -29.78 15.99 9.13
N ILE A 14 -29.81 16.75 8.03
CA ILE A 14 -31.06 17.21 7.40
C ILE A 14 -30.95 16.92 5.90
N THR A 15 -31.79 16.00 5.45
CA THR A 15 -32.17 15.77 4.06
C THR A 15 -32.86 17.01 3.50
N ALA A 16 -32.35 17.57 2.40
CA ALA A 16 -33.06 18.59 1.64
C ALA A 16 -32.95 18.29 0.13
N THR A 17 -34.00 17.67 -0.37
CA THR A 17 -34.37 17.57 -1.78
C THR A 17 -34.60 18.99 -2.30
N ILE A 18 -33.80 19.48 -3.25
CA ILE A 18 -34.10 20.73 -3.95
C ILE A 18 -34.58 20.40 -5.36
N VAL A 19 -35.91 20.41 -5.46
CA VAL A 19 -36.69 20.54 -6.68
C VAL A 19 -36.43 21.91 -7.28
N SER A 20 -36.11 21.98 -8.57
CA SER A 20 -36.05 23.22 -9.34
C SER A 20 -37.46 23.80 -9.54
N PRO A 21 -37.64 25.12 -9.38
CA PRO A 21 -38.63 25.85 -10.16
C PRO A 21 -37.93 26.66 -11.26
N MET A 22 -38.30 26.39 -12.51
CA MET A 22 -38.27 27.40 -13.56
C MET A 22 -39.07 28.62 -13.07
N SER A 23 -38.48 29.81 -13.11
CA SER A 23 -39.26 31.05 -13.14
C SER A 23 -38.83 31.91 -14.32
N THR A 24 -39.70 31.95 -15.32
CA THR A 24 -39.78 33.00 -16.33
C THR A 24 -40.22 34.30 -15.65
N ALA A 25 -39.40 35.35 -15.64
CA ALA A 25 -39.87 36.73 -15.71
C ALA A 25 -38.72 37.74 -15.78
N SER A 26 -38.78 38.51 -16.86
CA SER A 26 -38.25 39.83 -17.16
C SER A 26 -37.89 40.72 -15.96
N ALA A 27 -36.73 41.37 -16.05
CA ALA A 27 -36.43 42.58 -15.27
C ALA A 27 -35.90 43.68 -16.20
N THR A 28 -36.75 44.67 -16.39
CA THR A 28 -36.44 46.01 -16.90
C THR A 28 -35.52 46.77 -15.94
N THR A 29 -34.44 47.28 -16.51
CA THR A 29 -33.61 48.44 -16.17
C THR A 29 -33.97 49.26 -14.92
N SER A 30 -33.02 49.34 -13.99
CA SER A 30 -32.74 50.56 -13.22
C SER A 30 -31.23 50.79 -13.13
N GLN A 31 -30.85 52.00 -13.52
CA GLN A 31 -29.49 52.50 -13.65
C GLN A 31 -28.84 52.65 -12.27
N ILE A 32 -27.67 52.02 -12.09
CA ILE A 32 -26.66 52.48 -11.14
C ILE A 32 -25.40 52.73 -11.95
N GLN A 33 -25.05 54.01 -11.99
CA GLN A 33 -23.94 54.61 -12.70
C GLN A 33 -22.63 54.25 -11.99
N SER A 34 -21.93 53.23 -12.47
CA SER A 34 -20.54 52.95 -12.09
C SER A 34 -19.61 53.64 -13.10
N ASN A 35 -18.86 54.63 -12.63
CA ASN A 35 -17.77 55.24 -13.37
C ASN A 35 -16.70 54.19 -13.68
N LEU A 36 -16.81 53.57 -14.85
CA LEU A 36 -15.71 52.88 -15.50
C LEU A 36 -15.09 53.89 -16.46
N TYR A 37 -13.78 54.09 -16.34
CA TYR A 37 -12.98 54.64 -17.42
C TYR A 37 -13.04 53.64 -18.60
N GLU A 38 -14.13 53.70 -19.36
CA GLU A 38 -14.21 53.18 -20.71
C GLU A 38 -13.25 54.03 -21.54
N THR A 39 -12.03 53.54 -21.70
CA THR A 39 -11.26 53.86 -22.88
C THR A 39 -12.08 53.32 -24.05
N GLN A 40 -12.92 54.17 -24.63
CA GLN A 40 -13.55 53.91 -25.92
C GLN A 40 -12.42 53.52 -26.87
N VAL A 41 -12.30 52.23 -27.15
CA VAL A 41 -11.59 51.76 -28.34
C VAL A 41 -12.45 52.24 -29.49
N ALA A 42 -12.17 53.48 -29.92
CA ALA A 42 -12.64 53.98 -31.20
C ALA A 42 -12.34 52.87 -32.21
N ALA A 43 -13.39 52.33 -32.85
CA ALA A 43 -13.21 51.45 -34.00
C ALA A 43 -12.24 52.16 -34.94
N ALA A 44 -11.01 51.64 -35.01
CA ALA A 44 -9.93 52.29 -35.73
C ALA A 44 -10.44 52.52 -37.16
N LYS A 45 -10.49 53.79 -37.57
CA LYS A 45 -10.91 54.20 -38.91
C LYS A 45 -10.02 53.42 -39.90
N LYS A 46 -10.57 52.37 -40.54
CA LYS A 46 -9.80 51.48 -41.43
C LYS A 46 -9.11 52.35 -42.48
N VAL A 47 -7.78 52.42 -42.43
CA VAL A 47 -7.02 53.29 -43.30
C VAL A 47 -7.22 52.81 -44.74
N ILE A 48 -7.82 53.64 -45.57
CA ILE A 48 -8.09 53.30 -46.97
C ILE A 48 -6.77 53.41 -47.73
N GLY A 49 -6.19 52.26 -48.08
CA GLY A 49 -5.00 52.18 -48.92
C GLY A 49 -5.33 51.97 -50.40
N GLU A 50 -4.33 52.14 -51.25
CA GLU A 50 -4.39 51.89 -52.68
C GLU A 50 -3.98 50.45 -52.99
N SER A 51 -4.76 49.74 -53.82
CA SER A 51 -4.43 48.38 -54.24
C SER A 51 -3.45 48.39 -55.42
N VAL A 52 -2.34 47.69 -55.26
CA VAL A 52 -1.25 47.61 -56.23
C VAL A 52 -0.76 46.18 -56.46
N THR A 53 -0.15 45.93 -57.61
CA THR A 53 0.65 44.71 -57.85
C THR A 53 2.13 45.03 -57.73
N ILE A 54 2.86 44.28 -56.90
CA ILE A 54 4.30 44.43 -56.74
C ILE A 54 5.01 43.79 -57.93
N LYS A 55 5.78 44.59 -58.66
CA LYS A 55 6.56 44.17 -59.83
C LYS A 55 8.01 43.86 -59.46
N ASN A 56 8.64 44.72 -58.67
CA ASN A 56 10.03 44.59 -58.25
C ASN A 56 10.29 45.38 -56.96
N ILE A 57 11.39 45.06 -56.28
CA ILE A 57 11.79 45.69 -55.01
C ILE A 57 13.29 46.00 -55.07
N THR A 58 13.67 47.17 -54.57
CA THR A 58 15.05 47.59 -54.35
C THR A 58 15.30 47.83 -52.86
N LYS A 59 16.48 48.32 -52.47
CA LYS A 59 16.80 48.61 -51.07
C LYS A 59 15.87 49.64 -50.43
N ASP A 60 15.41 50.64 -51.20
CA ASP A 60 14.68 51.80 -50.66
C ASP A 60 13.34 52.05 -51.36
N THR A 61 13.02 51.32 -52.44
CA THR A 61 11.80 51.51 -53.22
C THR A 61 11.10 50.21 -53.60
N VAL A 62 9.78 50.29 -53.74
CA VAL A 62 8.93 49.24 -54.31
C VAL A 62 8.38 49.74 -55.64
N ILE A 63 8.56 48.95 -56.70
CA ILE A 63 8.02 49.22 -58.03
C ILE A 63 6.71 48.43 -58.16
N THR A 64 5.63 49.15 -58.46
CA THR A 64 4.28 48.58 -58.47
C THR A 64 3.57 48.79 -59.81
N SER A 65 2.31 48.34 -59.92
CA SER A 65 1.43 48.70 -61.03
C SER A 65 1.13 50.19 -61.12
N ASN A 66 1.21 50.92 -60.00
CA ASN A 66 0.73 52.30 -59.88
C ASN A 66 1.90 53.29 -59.67
N GLY A 67 3.13 52.84 -59.91
CA GLY A 67 4.34 53.67 -59.82
C GLY A 67 5.38 53.11 -58.87
N THR A 68 6.40 53.93 -58.60
CA THR A 68 7.52 53.60 -57.70
C THR A 68 7.38 54.42 -56.43
N PHE A 69 7.40 53.75 -55.28
CA PHE A 69 7.24 54.38 -53.97
C PHE A 69 8.45 54.14 -53.08
N ARG A 70 8.80 55.12 -52.25
CA ARG A 70 9.82 54.97 -51.19
C ARG A 70 9.25 54.12 -50.04
N ILE A 71 10.11 53.51 -49.24
CA ILE A 71 9.70 52.67 -48.11
C ILE A 71 9.92 53.39 -46.79
N GLN A 72 8.93 53.42 -45.88
CA GLN A 72 9.14 53.87 -44.50
C GLN A 72 10.02 52.89 -43.73
N SER A 73 10.90 53.39 -42.86
CA SER A 73 11.90 52.57 -42.14
C SER A 73 11.32 51.31 -41.48
N ALA A 74 10.14 51.40 -40.86
CA ALA A 74 9.47 50.29 -40.21
C ALA A 74 9.04 49.15 -41.16
N LEU A 75 8.83 49.45 -42.45
CA LEU A 75 8.39 48.49 -43.47
C LEU A 75 9.54 47.99 -44.35
N LYS A 76 10.76 48.51 -44.20
CA LYS A 76 11.94 48.04 -44.95
C LYS A 76 12.17 46.54 -44.80
N PRO A 77 11.98 45.92 -43.63
CA PRO A 77 12.09 44.48 -43.50
C PRO A 77 11.10 43.70 -44.39
N LEU A 78 9.82 44.11 -44.46
CA LEU A 78 8.82 43.48 -45.36
C LEU A 78 9.28 43.50 -46.82
N PHE A 79 9.78 44.66 -47.26
CA PHE A 79 10.24 44.89 -48.63
C PHE A 79 11.75 44.68 -48.78
N ASN A 80 12.34 43.72 -48.06
CA ASN A 80 13.73 43.34 -48.27
C ASN A 80 13.91 42.67 -49.65
N THR A 81 15.07 42.84 -50.27
CA THR A 81 15.38 42.18 -51.56
C THR A 81 15.41 40.66 -51.46
N SER A 82 15.64 40.07 -50.29
CA SER A 82 15.48 38.63 -50.03
C SER A 82 14.06 38.14 -50.31
N ASN A 83 13.04 38.98 -50.07
CA ASN A 83 11.62 38.67 -50.29
C ASN A 83 11.18 38.82 -51.75
N LYS A 84 12.08 39.19 -52.68
CA LYS A 84 11.74 39.46 -54.08
C LYS A 84 10.97 38.33 -54.75
N THR A 85 11.31 37.07 -54.44
CA THR A 85 10.59 35.91 -55.00
C THR A 85 9.17 35.82 -54.48
N ALA A 86 8.97 35.96 -53.17
CA ALA A 86 7.64 35.90 -52.54
C ALA A 86 6.73 37.06 -52.95
N LEU A 87 7.32 38.25 -53.13
CA LEU A 87 6.60 39.47 -53.47
C LEU A 87 6.43 39.69 -54.98
N SER A 88 7.04 38.87 -55.83
CA SER A 88 6.82 38.93 -57.28
C SER A 88 5.38 38.58 -57.63
N ASN A 89 4.67 39.51 -58.28
CA ASN A 89 3.23 39.43 -58.56
C ASN A 89 2.34 39.31 -57.31
N ALA A 90 2.87 39.66 -56.13
CA ALA A 90 2.05 39.84 -54.95
C ALA A 90 1.13 41.05 -55.15
N ARG A 91 -0.08 40.97 -54.57
CA ARG A 91 -0.99 42.12 -54.50
C ARG A 91 -0.90 42.70 -53.10
N ALA A 92 -0.84 44.02 -53.00
CA ALA A 92 -0.81 44.70 -51.72
C ALA A 92 -1.79 45.86 -51.72
N THR A 93 -2.37 46.16 -50.55
CA THR A 93 -3.05 47.43 -50.31
C THR A 93 -2.10 48.28 -49.46
N ILE A 94 -1.60 49.37 -50.03
CA ILE A 94 -0.57 50.21 -49.42
C ILE A 94 -1.13 51.59 -49.09
N VAL A 95 -0.69 52.17 -47.98
CA VAL A 95 -0.99 53.56 -47.63
C VAL A 95 0.23 54.39 -47.99
N VAL A 96 0.04 55.39 -48.85
CA VAL A 96 1.13 56.24 -49.33
C VAL A 96 0.95 57.66 -48.79
N LYS A 97 1.99 58.20 -48.14
CA LYS A 97 2.07 59.61 -47.75
C LYS A 97 3.37 60.19 -48.29
N ASN A 98 3.29 61.34 -48.97
CA ASN A 98 4.47 62.03 -49.55
C ASN A 98 5.37 61.13 -50.43
N GLY A 99 4.74 60.25 -51.22
CA GLY A 99 5.43 59.29 -52.10
C GLY A 99 6.18 58.16 -51.37
N GLN A 100 5.87 57.94 -50.08
CA GLN A 100 6.43 56.87 -49.25
C GLN A 100 5.31 55.94 -48.78
N ILE A 101 5.52 54.63 -48.88
CA ILE A 101 4.64 53.61 -48.28
C ILE A 101 4.83 53.70 -46.77
N THR A 102 3.78 54.10 -46.07
CA THR A 102 3.76 54.23 -44.60
C THR A 102 3.07 53.07 -43.91
N ASP A 103 2.23 52.32 -44.63
CA ASP A 103 1.52 51.18 -44.07
C ASP A 103 1.14 50.15 -45.15
N VAL A 104 0.90 48.89 -44.73
CA VAL A 104 0.42 47.79 -45.57
C VAL A 104 -0.82 47.19 -44.90
N THR A 105 -1.99 47.46 -45.46
CA THR A 105 -3.29 47.03 -44.90
C THR A 105 -3.80 45.72 -45.49
N ALA A 106 -3.16 45.22 -46.55
CA ALA A 106 -3.34 43.86 -47.03
C ALA A 106 -2.14 43.42 -47.86
N LEU A 107 -1.74 42.15 -47.76
CA LEU A 107 -0.70 41.55 -48.61
C LEU A 107 -1.13 40.14 -49.05
N ILE A 108 -1.03 39.85 -50.34
CA ILE A 108 -1.38 38.56 -50.93
C ILE A 108 -0.15 37.98 -51.64
N LEU A 109 0.38 36.90 -51.09
CA LEU A 109 1.51 36.15 -51.64
C LEU A 109 1.01 35.15 -52.68
N ASN A 110 1.35 35.38 -53.96
CA ASN A 110 0.85 34.60 -55.09
C ASN A 110 1.87 33.61 -55.66
N LYS A 111 3.14 33.66 -55.22
CA LYS A 111 4.20 32.83 -55.78
C LYS A 111 4.27 31.48 -55.07
N ALA A 112 4.09 30.40 -55.84
CA ALA A 112 4.23 29.03 -55.34
C ALA A 112 5.69 28.59 -55.28
N GLY A 113 6.03 27.86 -54.23
CA GLY A 113 7.23 27.02 -54.15
C GLY A 113 6.96 25.58 -54.59
N THR A 114 7.86 24.70 -54.19
CA THR A 114 7.78 23.25 -54.39
C THR A 114 8.21 22.53 -53.12
N SER A 115 7.95 21.23 -53.01
CA SER A 115 8.40 20.41 -51.87
C SER A 115 9.91 20.42 -51.64
N LYS A 116 10.72 20.67 -52.68
CA LYS A 116 12.18 20.76 -52.59
C LYS A 116 12.68 22.19 -52.35
N LYS A 117 11.86 23.19 -52.67
CA LYS A 117 12.25 24.60 -52.64
C LYS A 117 11.03 25.47 -52.34
N SER A 118 10.85 25.78 -51.07
CA SER A 118 9.83 26.72 -50.60
C SER A 118 10.12 28.14 -51.06
N VAL A 119 9.06 28.96 -51.13
CA VAL A 119 9.16 30.41 -51.29
C VAL A 119 9.14 31.04 -49.91
N TYR A 120 10.17 31.80 -49.57
CA TYR A 120 10.33 32.42 -48.26
C TYR A 120 9.88 33.88 -48.30
N PHE A 121 9.08 34.25 -47.31
CA PHE A 121 8.72 35.62 -46.98
C PHE A 121 9.10 35.87 -45.53
N ASP A 122 10.19 36.62 -45.33
CA ASP A 122 10.71 37.00 -44.01
C ASP A 122 10.33 38.46 -43.73
N GLY A 123 9.39 38.67 -42.81
CA GLY A 123 8.94 40.01 -42.46
C GLY A 123 9.93 40.80 -41.60
N GLY A 124 10.99 40.18 -41.09
CA GLY A 124 11.99 40.81 -40.22
C GLY A 124 11.38 41.61 -39.06
N ASN A 125 10.35 41.05 -38.42
CA ASN A 125 9.55 41.61 -37.32
C ASN A 125 8.75 42.87 -37.66
N ALA A 126 8.58 43.17 -38.94
CA ALA A 126 7.68 44.25 -39.35
C ALA A 126 6.21 43.85 -39.23
N GLN A 127 5.36 44.87 -39.22
CA GLN A 127 3.92 44.75 -39.00
C GLN A 127 3.15 44.96 -40.30
N ILE A 128 2.12 44.15 -40.51
CA ILE A 128 1.07 44.32 -41.51
C ILE A 128 -0.19 44.70 -40.73
N SER A 129 -0.71 45.91 -40.95
CA SER A 129 -1.83 46.48 -40.18
C SER A 129 -3.20 45.87 -40.53
N GLY A 130 -3.25 44.97 -41.52
CA GLY A 130 -4.43 44.22 -41.88
C GLY A 130 -4.08 42.79 -42.27
N ASP A 131 -4.66 42.29 -43.37
CA ASP A 131 -4.65 40.85 -43.65
C ASP A 131 -3.41 40.39 -44.42
N LEU A 132 -2.88 39.23 -44.04
CA LEU A 132 -1.88 38.51 -44.83
C LEU A 132 -2.52 37.27 -45.45
N THR A 133 -2.49 37.17 -46.78
CA THR A 133 -3.05 36.02 -47.52
C THR A 133 -1.94 35.21 -48.18
N VAL A 134 -1.89 33.91 -47.88
CA VAL A 134 -1.10 32.92 -48.60
C VAL A 134 -1.98 32.26 -49.65
N ASN A 135 -1.67 32.50 -50.92
CA ASN A 135 -2.49 32.08 -52.06
C ASN A 135 -1.80 31.05 -52.96
N ALA A 136 -0.73 30.42 -52.47
CA ALA A 136 0.09 29.49 -53.24
C ALA A 136 0.75 28.42 -52.35
N ASP A 137 1.13 27.30 -52.96
CA ASP A 137 1.75 26.16 -52.28
C ASP A 137 3.20 26.41 -51.86
N TYR A 138 3.64 25.75 -50.79
CA TYR A 138 5.01 25.73 -50.29
C TYR A 138 5.57 27.14 -50.02
N VAL A 139 4.74 28.00 -49.44
CA VAL A 139 5.15 29.31 -48.93
C VAL A 139 5.53 29.15 -47.46
N LYS A 140 6.69 29.69 -47.07
CA LYS A 140 7.10 29.86 -45.69
C LYS A 140 7.04 31.35 -45.34
N VAL A 141 6.21 31.69 -44.38
CA VAL A 141 6.09 33.03 -43.80
C VAL A 141 6.82 33.02 -42.47
N GLN A 142 7.69 34.00 -42.24
CA GLN A 142 8.42 34.08 -40.98
C GLN A 142 8.62 35.51 -40.46
N ASN A 143 8.80 35.64 -39.14
CA ASN A 143 9.14 36.88 -38.45
C ASN A 143 8.23 38.06 -38.85
N VAL A 144 6.92 37.93 -38.70
CA VAL A 144 5.97 38.99 -39.10
C VAL A 144 4.80 39.09 -38.12
N SER A 145 4.40 40.32 -37.81
CA SER A 145 3.17 40.58 -37.06
C SER A 145 2.04 40.99 -38.01
N VAL A 146 0.88 40.35 -37.86
CA VAL A 146 -0.32 40.57 -38.67
C VAL A 146 -1.44 41.00 -37.73
N ASP A 147 -1.86 42.26 -37.82
CA ASP A 147 -2.93 42.80 -36.97
C ASP A 147 -4.32 42.30 -37.37
N GLY A 148 -4.49 41.95 -38.64
CA GLY A 148 -5.71 41.33 -39.14
C GLY A 148 -5.67 39.81 -39.07
N GLN A 149 -6.32 39.19 -40.05
CA GLN A 149 -6.33 37.74 -40.19
C GLN A 149 -5.23 37.23 -41.13
N LEU A 150 -4.74 36.02 -40.86
CA LEU A 150 -3.91 35.28 -41.80
C LEU A 150 -4.78 34.30 -42.60
N ILE A 151 -4.81 34.42 -43.91
CA ILE A 151 -5.71 33.67 -44.80
C ILE A 151 -4.94 32.67 -45.64
N ILE A 152 -5.23 31.38 -45.47
CA ILE A 152 -4.77 30.32 -46.36
C ILE A 152 -5.91 30.00 -47.33
N THR A 153 -5.71 30.33 -48.61
CA THR A 153 -6.78 30.20 -49.60
C THR A 153 -6.97 28.76 -50.07
N ASN A 154 -8.03 28.52 -50.83
CA ASN A 154 -8.29 27.24 -51.48
C ASN A 154 -7.30 26.88 -52.61
N ARG A 155 -6.41 27.82 -52.98
CA ARG A 155 -5.33 27.57 -53.95
C ARG A 155 -4.15 26.83 -53.35
N VAL A 156 -3.95 26.92 -52.03
CA VAL A 156 -2.93 26.16 -51.30
C VAL A 156 -3.44 24.73 -51.14
N LYS A 157 -2.81 23.76 -51.79
CA LYS A 157 -3.23 22.36 -51.85
C LYS A 157 -2.30 21.40 -51.12
N LYS A 158 -1.07 21.81 -50.81
CA LYS A 158 0.00 20.93 -50.34
C LYS A 158 0.53 21.32 -48.97
N ALA A 159 1.18 22.48 -48.87
CA ALA A 159 1.85 22.87 -47.63
C ALA A 159 1.98 24.38 -47.47
N VAL A 160 2.00 24.83 -46.22
CA VAL A 160 2.38 26.18 -45.78
C VAL A 160 3.08 26.07 -44.42
N THR A 161 4.09 26.91 -44.21
CA THR A 161 4.81 27.00 -42.92
C THR A 161 4.74 28.43 -42.41
N LEU A 162 4.37 28.60 -41.16
CA LEU A 162 4.36 29.86 -40.43
C LEU A 162 5.34 29.73 -39.26
N ASP A 163 6.33 30.61 -39.19
CA ASP A 163 7.48 30.51 -38.28
C ASP A 163 7.75 31.85 -37.58
N ASP A 164 7.53 31.94 -36.27
CA ASP A 164 7.53 33.22 -35.52
C ASP A 164 6.62 34.28 -36.18
N VAL A 165 5.39 33.87 -36.45
CA VAL A 165 4.33 34.75 -36.97
C VAL A 165 3.38 35.08 -35.83
N VAL A 166 3.05 36.36 -35.66
CA VAL A 166 2.03 36.80 -34.70
C VAL A 166 0.78 37.20 -35.47
N VAL A 167 -0.38 36.65 -35.09
CA VAL A 167 -1.68 36.96 -35.71
C VAL A 167 -2.63 37.44 -34.62
N SER A 168 -3.06 38.70 -34.69
CA SER A 168 -3.92 39.30 -33.66
C SER A 168 -5.36 38.79 -33.72
N GLU A 169 -5.87 38.43 -34.90
CA GLU A 169 -7.22 37.86 -35.05
C GLU A 169 -7.20 36.32 -35.15
N THR A 170 -7.13 35.78 -36.37
CA THR A 170 -7.26 34.34 -36.61
C THR A 170 -6.52 33.89 -37.87
N ILE A 171 -6.07 32.64 -37.86
CA ILE A 171 -5.64 31.91 -39.05
C ILE A 171 -6.87 31.26 -39.68
N THR A 172 -7.27 31.71 -40.87
CA THR A 172 -8.42 31.19 -41.60
C THR A 172 -8.00 30.27 -42.74
N LEU A 173 -8.46 29.03 -42.71
CA LEU A 173 -8.31 28.09 -43.82
C LEU A 173 -9.60 28.02 -44.63
N LYS A 174 -9.56 28.58 -45.85
CA LYS A 174 -10.74 28.67 -46.71
C LYS A 174 -11.14 27.30 -47.28
N PRO A 175 -12.46 27.06 -47.49
CA PRO A 175 -12.97 25.81 -48.02
C PRO A 175 -12.46 25.54 -49.44
N ILE A 176 -12.25 24.26 -49.77
CA ILE A 176 -11.91 23.82 -51.12
C ILE A 176 -13.12 23.12 -51.76
N VAL A 177 -13.50 23.54 -52.97
CA VAL A 177 -14.64 22.98 -53.71
C VAL A 177 -14.10 22.06 -54.81
N THR A 178 -13.71 20.85 -54.44
CA THR A 178 -13.26 19.82 -55.39
C THR A 178 -13.60 18.42 -54.88
N LYS A 179 -13.92 17.48 -55.79
CA LYS A 179 -14.29 16.11 -55.44
C LYS A 179 -13.12 15.30 -54.86
N LYS A 180 -11.88 15.61 -55.27
CA LYS A 180 -10.66 14.91 -54.79
C LYS A 180 -9.80 15.88 -53.99
N VAL A 181 -9.86 15.76 -52.67
CA VAL A 181 -9.06 16.55 -51.73
C VAL A 181 -7.92 15.70 -51.16
N SER A 182 -6.69 16.19 -51.29
CA SER A 182 -5.51 15.67 -50.58
C SER A 182 -5.28 16.43 -49.28
N TRP A 183 -4.52 15.83 -48.37
CA TRP A 183 -4.11 16.52 -47.14
C TRP A 183 -3.31 17.79 -47.44
N LEU A 184 -3.73 18.91 -46.84
CA LEU A 184 -2.97 20.14 -46.72
C LEU A 184 -2.23 20.11 -45.39
N TYR A 185 -0.92 20.32 -45.42
CA TYR A 185 -0.08 20.40 -44.22
C TYR A 185 0.15 21.87 -43.84
N VAL A 186 -0.17 22.22 -42.61
CA VAL A 186 0.05 23.54 -42.03
C VAL A 186 0.98 23.38 -40.85
N THR A 187 2.19 23.89 -40.97
CA THR A 187 3.20 23.81 -39.90
C THR A 187 3.31 25.17 -39.24
N LEU A 188 3.11 25.21 -37.93
CA LEU A 188 3.21 26.38 -37.08
C LEU A 188 4.42 26.19 -36.18
N ILE A 189 5.39 27.10 -36.26
CA ILE A 189 6.65 27.07 -35.50
C ILE A 189 6.73 28.38 -34.72
N ASP A 190 7.03 28.31 -33.43
CA ASP A 190 7.16 29.46 -32.53
C ASP A 190 5.97 30.44 -32.60
N MET A 191 4.79 29.92 -32.94
CA MET A 191 3.57 30.70 -33.09
C MET A 191 2.87 30.87 -31.74
N LYS A 192 2.97 32.07 -31.17
CA LYS A 192 2.32 32.41 -29.90
C LYS A 192 0.80 32.32 -30.05
N SER A 193 0.16 31.50 -29.19
CA SER A 193 -1.29 31.52 -28.87
C SER A 193 -2.21 31.77 -30.08
N SER A 194 -2.40 30.75 -30.93
CA SER A 194 -3.11 30.93 -32.21
C SER A 194 -4.57 30.47 -32.20
N ASN A 195 -5.45 31.31 -32.75
CA ASN A 195 -6.84 30.96 -33.07
C ASN A 195 -6.97 30.52 -34.52
N ILE A 196 -7.48 29.31 -34.78
CA ILE A 196 -7.63 28.77 -36.12
C ILE A 196 -9.11 28.60 -36.47
N ASN A 197 -9.53 29.15 -37.60
CA ASN A 197 -10.82 28.85 -38.23
C ASN A 197 -10.61 27.91 -39.43
N LEU A 198 -11.06 26.67 -39.26
CA LEU A 198 -10.93 25.59 -40.23
C LEU A 198 -12.27 25.31 -40.91
N ALA A 199 -12.42 25.82 -42.14
CA ALA A 199 -13.56 25.53 -43.00
C ALA A 199 -13.22 24.52 -44.12
N ARG A 200 -12.14 23.75 -43.96
CA ARG A 200 -11.59 22.87 -45.00
C ARG A 200 -11.31 21.46 -44.49
N THR A 201 -11.75 20.46 -45.24
CA THR A 201 -11.46 19.05 -44.94
C THR A 201 -10.04 18.65 -45.32
N LYS A 202 -9.53 17.61 -44.64
CA LYS A 202 -8.17 17.06 -44.80
C LYS A 202 -7.09 18.12 -44.63
N VAL A 203 -7.12 18.81 -43.50
CA VAL A 203 -6.04 19.69 -43.06
C VAL A 203 -5.34 19.04 -41.89
N ASN A 204 -4.03 18.91 -41.97
CA ASN A 204 -3.17 18.53 -40.86
C ASN A 204 -2.47 19.79 -40.33
N VAL A 205 -2.75 20.17 -39.09
CA VAL A 205 -2.06 21.26 -38.40
C VAL A 205 -1.04 20.65 -37.44
N SER A 206 0.22 21.04 -37.57
CA SER A 206 1.28 20.70 -36.62
C SER A 206 1.74 21.97 -35.92
N SER A 207 1.88 21.93 -34.60
CA SER A 207 2.41 23.06 -33.83
C SER A 207 3.28 22.59 -32.67
N ASP A 208 4.37 23.30 -32.45
CA ASP A 208 5.27 23.19 -31.29
C ASP A 208 4.77 23.99 -30.06
N GLN A 209 3.79 24.87 -30.25
CA GLN A 209 3.18 25.69 -29.21
C GLN A 209 1.72 25.28 -28.94
N LEU A 210 1.17 25.74 -27.82
CA LEU A 210 -0.25 25.56 -27.48
C LEU A 210 -1.14 26.41 -28.40
N LEU A 211 -2.11 25.76 -29.05
CA LEU A 211 -3.17 26.44 -29.81
C LEU A 211 -4.32 26.80 -28.86
N SER A 212 -4.65 28.07 -28.72
CA SER A 212 -5.73 28.52 -27.83
C SER A 212 -7.08 27.99 -28.28
N LYS A 213 -7.34 28.05 -29.60
CA LYS A 213 -8.64 27.69 -30.13
C LYS A 213 -8.54 27.19 -31.57
N VAL A 214 -9.24 26.09 -31.85
CA VAL A 214 -9.50 25.63 -33.22
C VAL A 214 -11.01 25.48 -33.40
N GLU A 215 -11.56 26.20 -34.37
CA GLU A 215 -12.97 26.11 -34.76
C GLU A 215 -13.08 25.38 -36.10
N VAL A 216 -13.70 24.21 -36.08
CA VAL A 216 -13.96 23.40 -37.27
C VAL A 216 -15.40 23.61 -37.69
N VAL A 217 -15.62 24.17 -38.88
CA VAL A 217 -16.95 24.62 -39.30
C VAL A 217 -17.35 24.15 -40.70
N GLY A 218 -18.65 24.00 -40.93
CA GLY A 218 -19.21 23.79 -42.26
C GLY A 218 -19.15 22.33 -42.74
N LYS A 219 -18.61 22.08 -43.94
CA LYS A 219 -18.56 20.74 -44.57
C LYS A 219 -17.21 20.06 -44.37
N VAL A 220 -16.67 20.13 -43.16
CA VAL A 220 -15.39 19.49 -42.81
C VAL A 220 -15.66 18.07 -42.34
N GLU A 221 -14.98 17.10 -42.95
CA GLU A 221 -15.14 15.67 -42.66
C GLU A 221 -13.95 15.09 -41.89
N SER A 222 -12.79 15.74 -41.96
CA SER A 222 -11.59 15.29 -41.29
C SER A 222 -10.67 16.45 -40.93
N PHE A 223 -10.14 16.41 -39.72
CA PHE A 223 -9.10 17.32 -39.23
C PHE A 223 -8.00 16.50 -38.56
N GLY A 224 -6.74 16.78 -38.93
CA GLY A 224 -5.57 16.22 -38.28
C GLY A 224 -4.88 17.28 -37.45
N ALA A 225 -4.55 16.96 -36.20
CA ALA A 225 -3.77 17.81 -35.32
C ALA A 225 -2.59 17.04 -34.75
N MET A 226 -1.39 17.59 -34.88
CA MET A 226 -0.17 17.18 -34.17
C MET A 226 0.24 18.36 -33.29
N ALA A 227 -0.59 18.64 -32.28
CA ALA A 227 -0.50 19.86 -31.49
C ALA A 227 -1.23 19.71 -30.15
N ASN A 228 -0.84 20.54 -29.17
CA ASN A 228 -1.65 20.77 -27.99
C ASN A 228 -2.70 21.85 -28.29
N ILE A 229 -3.95 21.61 -27.88
CA ILE A 229 -5.08 22.51 -28.13
C ILE A 229 -5.80 22.77 -26.81
N GLU A 230 -5.96 24.04 -26.44
CA GLU A 230 -6.78 24.41 -25.28
C GLU A 230 -8.27 24.16 -25.58
N LYS A 231 -8.78 24.68 -26.71
CA LYS A 231 -10.18 24.48 -27.09
C LYS A 231 -10.40 24.09 -28.55
N LEU A 232 -10.95 22.91 -28.78
CA LEU A 232 -11.42 22.46 -30.09
C LEU A 232 -12.95 22.54 -30.15
N THR A 233 -13.49 23.36 -31.04
CA THR A 233 -14.94 23.43 -31.30
C THR A 233 -15.26 22.79 -32.65
N ILE A 234 -16.19 21.86 -32.67
CA ILE A 234 -16.62 21.12 -33.87
C ILE A 234 -18.08 21.49 -34.15
N ASP A 235 -18.30 22.26 -35.21
CA ASP A 235 -19.62 22.71 -35.67
C ASP A 235 -19.77 22.42 -37.17
N VAL A 236 -19.86 21.12 -37.47
CA VAL A 236 -19.91 20.62 -38.84
C VAL A 236 -21.32 20.17 -39.23
N THR A 237 -21.53 20.00 -40.53
CA THR A 237 -22.79 19.55 -41.12
C THR A 237 -22.74 18.12 -41.66
N LYS A 238 -21.60 17.44 -41.48
CA LYS A 238 -21.28 16.10 -41.99
C LYS A 238 -20.65 15.25 -40.89
N ASP A 239 -20.41 13.98 -41.21
CA ASP A 239 -19.61 13.12 -40.35
C ASP A 239 -18.19 13.66 -40.25
N PHE A 240 -17.58 13.59 -39.08
CA PHE A 240 -16.29 14.18 -38.79
C PHE A 240 -15.37 13.19 -38.07
N ASN A 241 -14.10 13.19 -38.45
CA ASN A 241 -13.06 12.39 -37.83
C ASN A 241 -11.89 13.29 -37.41
N LEU A 242 -11.51 13.19 -36.13
CA LEU A 242 -10.28 13.77 -35.61
C LEU A 242 -9.13 12.77 -35.77
N TYR A 243 -7.98 13.25 -36.21
CA TYR A 243 -6.76 12.46 -36.36
C TYR A 243 -5.58 13.14 -35.67
N GLY A 244 -4.55 12.34 -35.37
CA GLY A 244 -3.28 12.79 -34.84
C GLY A 244 -3.15 12.64 -33.33
N GLU A 245 -2.23 13.39 -32.75
CA GLU A 245 -1.73 13.21 -31.38
C GLU A 245 -1.48 14.57 -30.71
N GLY A 246 -1.50 14.57 -29.37
CA GLY A 246 -1.31 15.76 -28.54
C GLY A 246 -2.25 15.76 -27.35
N LYS A 247 -2.36 16.91 -26.67
CA LYS A 247 -3.34 17.13 -25.60
C LYS A 247 -4.44 18.06 -26.06
N ILE A 248 -5.69 17.74 -25.73
CA ILE A 248 -6.82 18.65 -25.95
C ILE A 248 -7.54 18.88 -24.63
N GLU A 249 -7.52 20.11 -24.12
CA GLU A 249 -8.15 20.42 -22.82
C GLU A 249 -9.68 20.38 -22.91
N GLN A 250 -10.26 20.98 -23.95
CA GLN A 250 -11.71 20.95 -24.15
C GLN A 250 -12.08 20.70 -25.61
N ILE A 251 -12.93 19.69 -25.83
CA ILE A 251 -13.66 19.51 -27.08
C ILE A 251 -15.12 19.92 -26.86
N VAL A 252 -15.64 20.79 -27.72
CA VAL A 252 -17.06 21.16 -27.76
C VAL A 252 -17.65 20.75 -29.11
N VAL A 253 -18.54 19.77 -29.09
CA VAL A 253 -19.26 19.28 -30.28
C VAL A 253 -20.62 19.96 -30.35
N LYS A 254 -20.81 20.80 -31.37
CA LYS A 254 -22.04 21.56 -31.64
C LYS A 254 -22.85 21.01 -32.82
N GLY A 255 -22.18 20.38 -33.78
CA GLY A 255 -22.80 19.90 -35.01
C GLY A 255 -22.12 18.64 -35.57
N GLY A 256 -22.86 17.91 -36.41
CA GLY A 256 -22.44 16.67 -37.08
C GLY A 256 -23.50 15.58 -36.96
N ALA A 257 -23.39 14.52 -37.76
CA ALA A 257 -24.21 13.32 -37.57
C ALA A 257 -23.43 12.28 -36.75
N LYS A 258 -22.23 11.91 -37.22
CA LYS A 258 -21.26 11.10 -36.48
C LYS A 258 -19.95 11.86 -36.28
N VAL A 259 -19.48 11.96 -35.04
CA VAL A 259 -18.25 12.66 -34.68
C VAL A 259 -17.32 11.67 -33.97
N ALA A 260 -16.23 11.30 -34.63
CA ALA A 260 -15.23 10.37 -34.12
C ALA A 260 -14.07 11.13 -33.47
N LEU A 261 -13.89 10.95 -32.15
CA LEU A 261 -12.85 11.59 -31.34
C LEU A 261 -11.81 10.58 -30.80
N ASP A 262 -11.89 9.32 -31.21
CA ASP A 262 -10.96 8.20 -30.93
C ASP A 262 -9.61 8.33 -31.65
N SER A 263 -9.06 9.55 -31.62
CA SER A 263 -7.71 9.87 -32.05
C SER A 263 -6.66 9.53 -30.99
N GLY A 264 -5.37 9.68 -31.30
CA GLY A 264 -4.27 9.51 -30.33
C GLY A 264 -4.12 10.65 -29.33
N HIS A 265 -5.08 11.58 -29.25
CA HIS A 265 -5.02 12.71 -28.31
C HIS A 265 -5.40 12.28 -26.89
N LEU A 266 -4.71 12.85 -25.91
CA LEU A 266 -5.15 12.87 -24.52
C LEU A 266 -6.19 14.00 -24.37
N VAL A 267 -7.46 13.63 -24.33
CA VAL A 267 -8.56 14.60 -24.24
C VAL A 267 -9.04 14.71 -22.80
N ASN A 268 -9.04 15.94 -22.27
CA ASN A 268 -9.36 16.17 -20.88
C ASN A 268 -10.88 16.25 -20.63
N ASN A 269 -11.61 17.01 -21.47
CA ASN A 269 -13.06 17.15 -21.38
C ASN A 269 -13.74 17.16 -22.76
N VAL A 270 -14.88 16.48 -22.86
CA VAL A 270 -15.74 16.49 -24.07
C VAL A 270 -17.13 16.96 -23.67
N GLN A 271 -17.59 18.03 -24.31
CA GLN A 271 -18.94 18.57 -24.18
C GLN A 271 -19.69 18.37 -25.50
N VAL A 272 -20.89 17.79 -25.43
CA VAL A 272 -21.78 17.59 -26.59
C VAL A 272 -23.03 18.43 -26.39
N ASN A 273 -23.25 19.42 -27.25
CA ASN A 273 -24.33 20.40 -27.10
C ASN A 273 -25.65 19.97 -27.77
N ASP A 274 -25.61 18.98 -28.66
CA ASP A 274 -26.80 18.44 -29.34
C ASP A 274 -26.85 16.92 -29.11
N SER A 275 -27.90 16.47 -28.44
CA SER A 275 -28.11 15.07 -28.04
C SER A 275 -28.35 14.12 -29.21
N ARG A 276 -28.59 14.65 -30.42
CA ARG A 276 -28.78 13.85 -31.64
C ARG A 276 -27.45 13.44 -32.27
N ILE A 277 -26.34 14.04 -31.86
CA ILE A 277 -25.01 13.76 -32.41
C ILE A 277 -24.48 12.47 -31.81
N SER A 278 -24.11 11.51 -32.67
CA SER A 278 -23.40 10.32 -32.24
C SER A 278 -21.92 10.63 -32.10
N VAL A 279 -21.40 10.67 -30.86
CA VAL A 279 -19.98 10.93 -30.59
C VAL A 279 -19.26 9.67 -30.14
N THR A 280 -18.23 9.25 -30.87
CA THR A 280 -17.28 8.24 -30.39
C THR A 280 -16.25 8.96 -29.52
N LEU A 281 -16.20 8.60 -28.24
CA LEU A 281 -15.28 9.21 -27.29
C LEU A 281 -13.85 8.66 -27.41
N PRO A 282 -12.84 9.45 -27.03
CA PRO A 282 -11.46 8.99 -26.96
C PRO A 282 -11.32 7.82 -25.98
N VAL A 283 -10.37 6.92 -26.24
CA VAL A 283 -10.05 5.82 -25.33
C VAL A 283 -9.37 6.39 -24.09
N ILE A 284 -10.01 6.24 -22.93
CA ILE A 284 -9.51 6.76 -21.65
C ILE A 284 -8.79 5.65 -20.90
N ASP A 285 -7.57 5.94 -20.43
CA ASP A 285 -6.81 5.00 -19.60
C ASP A 285 -7.37 4.97 -18.18
N LYS A 286 -8.04 3.86 -17.83
CA LYS A 286 -8.58 3.58 -16.50
C LYS A 286 -7.79 2.51 -15.74
N LYS A 287 -6.62 2.10 -16.23
CA LYS A 287 -5.86 0.96 -15.69
C LYS A 287 -5.52 1.14 -14.21
N GLU A 288 -5.00 2.31 -13.83
CA GLU A 288 -4.66 2.60 -12.43
C GLU A 288 -5.90 2.61 -11.54
N LEU A 289 -6.96 3.30 -11.94
CA LEU A 289 -8.22 3.37 -11.20
C LEU A 289 -8.81 1.97 -10.97
N ASN A 290 -8.85 1.15 -12.04
CA ASN A 290 -9.33 -0.23 -11.97
C ASN A 290 -8.48 -1.11 -11.05
N ALA A 291 -7.16 -0.95 -11.06
CA ALA A 291 -6.27 -1.68 -10.16
C ALA A 291 -6.51 -1.31 -8.69
N LEU A 292 -6.69 -0.01 -8.38
CA LEU A 292 -6.95 0.47 -7.02
C LEU A 292 -8.27 -0.09 -6.46
N ILE A 293 -9.35 -0.07 -7.24
CA ILE A 293 -10.69 -0.49 -6.78
C ILE A 293 -10.92 -2.00 -6.81
N ALA A 294 -10.06 -2.77 -7.47
CA ALA A 294 -10.18 -4.23 -7.58
C ALA A 294 -9.93 -4.94 -6.24
N SER A 295 -9.00 -4.42 -5.43
CA SER A 295 -8.65 -5.01 -4.13
C SER A 295 -8.36 -3.92 -3.10
N PRO A 296 -9.38 -3.21 -2.60
CA PRO A 296 -9.18 -2.25 -1.52
C PRO A 296 -8.59 -2.97 -0.28
N PRO A 297 -7.58 -2.41 0.40
CA PRO A 297 -6.83 -3.08 1.46
C PRO A 297 -7.59 -3.05 2.79
N TYR A 298 -8.74 -3.71 2.82
CA TYR A 298 -9.61 -3.76 3.99
C TYR A 298 -9.00 -4.58 5.13
N VAL A 299 -9.33 -4.18 6.36
CA VAL A 299 -9.00 -4.91 7.58
C VAL A 299 -10.30 -5.26 8.30
N GLN A 300 -10.20 -6.04 9.38
CA GLN A 300 -11.38 -6.43 10.16
C GLN A 300 -12.08 -5.21 10.77
N VAL A 301 -13.41 -5.30 10.95
CA VAL A 301 -14.20 -4.25 11.61
C VAL A 301 -14.53 -4.69 13.03
N SER A 302 -14.23 -3.85 14.00
CA SER A 302 -14.58 -4.08 15.42
C SER A 302 -15.03 -2.78 16.09
N VAL A 303 -15.71 -2.88 17.22
CA VAL A 303 -16.09 -1.73 18.06
C VAL A 303 -14.90 -1.26 18.90
N ASN A 304 -14.10 -2.18 19.42
CA ASN A 304 -13.04 -1.89 20.39
C ASN A 304 -11.77 -2.76 20.26
N GLY A 305 -11.75 -3.73 19.34
CA GLY A 305 -10.60 -4.57 19.05
C GLY A 305 -10.36 -5.75 20.00
N TYR A 306 -11.23 -5.97 21.00
CA TYR A 306 -11.10 -7.08 21.95
C TYR A 306 -11.31 -8.46 21.32
N ASP A 307 -11.95 -8.51 20.17
CA ASP A 307 -12.22 -9.70 19.37
C ASP A 307 -11.14 -9.97 18.32
N ILE A 308 -10.19 -9.04 18.11
CA ILE A 308 -9.15 -9.10 17.08
C ILE A 308 -7.80 -9.40 17.70
N LEU A 309 -7.04 -10.31 17.09
CA LEU A 309 -5.69 -10.67 17.54
C LEU A 309 -4.75 -9.46 17.55
N ASN A 310 -3.85 -9.40 18.52
CA ASN A 310 -2.86 -8.32 18.62
C ASN A 310 -1.85 -8.26 17.47
N THR A 311 -1.75 -9.33 16.67
CA THR A 311 -0.97 -9.39 15.42
C THR A 311 -1.71 -8.82 14.21
N ASP A 312 -3.03 -8.67 14.30
CA ASP A 312 -3.89 -8.24 13.20
C ASP A 312 -4.30 -6.78 13.35
N LYS A 313 -4.57 -6.14 12.21
CA LYS A 313 -5.14 -4.79 12.14
C LYS A 313 -6.67 -4.85 12.10
N TRP A 314 -7.30 -3.84 12.69
CA TRP A 314 -8.74 -3.60 12.59
C TRP A 314 -9.07 -2.11 12.49
N THR A 315 -10.31 -1.81 12.17
CA THR A 315 -10.85 -0.45 12.03
C THR A 315 -12.29 -0.38 12.55
N THR A 316 -12.81 0.82 12.83
CA THR A 316 -14.21 0.99 13.23
C THR A 316 -15.16 0.92 12.03
N HIS A 317 -16.44 0.69 12.28
CA HIS A 317 -17.45 0.73 11.22
C HIS A 317 -17.53 2.12 10.55
N THR A 318 -17.40 3.18 11.35
CA THR A 318 -17.44 4.57 10.87
C THR A 318 -16.27 4.87 9.92
N ASP A 319 -15.04 4.54 10.33
CA ASP A 319 -13.84 4.79 9.51
C ASP A 319 -13.86 3.95 8.23
N ARG A 320 -14.36 2.71 8.32
CA ARG A 320 -14.58 1.84 7.16
C ARG A 320 -15.59 2.42 6.19
N ALA A 321 -16.73 2.92 6.68
CA ALA A 321 -17.78 3.49 5.84
C ALA A 321 -17.30 4.74 5.07
N VAL A 322 -16.45 5.57 5.68
CA VAL A 322 -15.85 6.74 5.01
C VAL A 322 -14.98 6.30 3.83
N PHE A 323 -14.13 5.29 4.01
CA PHE A 323 -13.31 4.76 2.92
C PHE A 323 -14.16 4.08 1.84
N ASP A 324 -15.17 3.29 2.23
CA ASP A 324 -16.09 2.64 1.32
C ASP A 324 -16.82 3.64 0.42
N SER A 325 -17.19 4.81 0.94
CA SER A 325 -17.78 5.89 0.14
C SER A 325 -16.82 6.36 -0.97
N ALA A 326 -15.52 6.47 -0.70
CA ALA A 326 -14.53 6.82 -1.72
C ALA A 326 -14.36 5.70 -2.76
N VAL A 327 -14.39 4.43 -2.34
CA VAL A 327 -14.37 3.27 -3.25
C VAL A 327 -15.60 3.27 -4.18
N VAL A 328 -16.79 3.60 -3.66
CA VAL A 328 -18.03 3.70 -4.45
C VAL A 328 -17.93 4.80 -5.50
N THR A 329 -17.47 6.00 -5.13
CA THR A 329 -17.26 7.12 -6.08
C THR A 329 -16.26 6.74 -7.17
N ALA A 330 -15.14 6.10 -6.79
CA ALA A 330 -14.13 5.62 -7.73
C ALA A 330 -14.70 4.57 -8.72
N ARG A 331 -15.52 3.63 -8.23
CA ARG A 331 -16.23 2.65 -9.07
C ARG A 331 -17.23 3.29 -10.03
N ALA A 332 -17.95 4.33 -9.60
CA ALA A 332 -18.88 5.05 -10.46
C ALA A 332 -18.16 5.69 -11.66
N VAL A 333 -16.98 6.29 -11.43
CA VAL A 333 -16.14 6.85 -12.50
C VAL A 333 -15.57 5.76 -13.41
N ALA A 334 -15.09 4.66 -12.82
CA ALA A 334 -14.57 3.52 -13.59
C ALA A 334 -15.63 2.94 -14.56
N ASN A 335 -16.87 2.78 -14.09
CA ASN A 335 -17.98 2.22 -14.87
C ASN A 335 -18.65 3.20 -15.84
N ASN A 336 -18.39 4.51 -15.70
CA ASN A 336 -18.94 5.51 -16.61
C ASN A 336 -18.14 5.54 -17.94
N ASN A 337 -18.74 5.02 -19.01
CA ASN A 337 -18.15 5.01 -20.37
C ASN A 337 -17.91 6.42 -20.93
N SER A 338 -18.54 7.43 -20.36
CA SER A 338 -18.39 8.84 -20.72
C SER A 338 -17.61 9.65 -19.68
N ALA A 339 -16.95 8.99 -18.72
CA ALA A 339 -16.05 9.66 -17.78
C ALA A 339 -14.98 10.43 -18.56
N SER A 340 -14.53 11.58 -18.07
CA SER A 340 -13.44 12.35 -18.64
C SER A 340 -12.08 11.95 -18.01
N GLN A 341 -10.96 12.32 -18.64
CA GLN A 341 -9.63 12.06 -18.08
C GLN A 341 -9.46 12.76 -16.72
N GLU A 342 -9.96 14.00 -16.58
CA GLU A 342 -9.96 14.72 -15.31
C GLU A 342 -10.79 14.02 -14.23
N GLN A 343 -11.95 13.47 -14.59
CA GLN A 343 -12.78 12.71 -13.65
C GLN A 343 -12.06 11.47 -13.14
N VAL A 344 -11.38 10.72 -14.02
CA VAL A 344 -10.57 9.55 -13.65
C VAL A 344 -9.42 9.95 -12.74
N LYS A 345 -8.69 11.01 -13.08
CA LYS A 345 -7.58 11.53 -12.26
C LYS A 345 -8.04 11.97 -10.87
N ASN A 346 -9.14 12.73 -10.80
CA ASN A 346 -9.72 13.18 -9.54
C ASN A 346 -10.21 12.01 -8.68
N ALA A 347 -10.83 10.98 -9.29
CA ALA A 347 -11.22 9.76 -8.58
C ALA A 347 -10.02 9.03 -7.97
N ILE A 348 -8.89 8.93 -8.69
CA ILE A 348 -7.65 8.34 -8.18
C ILE A 348 -7.12 9.12 -6.97
N ILE A 349 -7.06 10.46 -7.08
CA ILE A 349 -6.59 11.33 -5.98
C ILE A 349 -7.48 11.18 -4.75
N GLN A 350 -8.80 11.23 -4.92
CA GLN A 350 -9.76 11.07 -3.83
C GLN A 350 -9.65 9.70 -3.16
N TYR A 351 -9.54 8.62 -3.95
CA TYR A 351 -9.34 7.27 -3.43
C TYR A 351 -8.05 7.17 -2.60
N LYS A 352 -6.92 7.69 -3.12
CA LYS A 352 -5.63 7.66 -2.41
C LYS A 352 -5.66 8.45 -1.11
N ASN A 353 -6.27 9.63 -1.11
CA ASN A 353 -6.42 10.44 0.10
C ASN A 353 -7.27 9.72 1.15
N ALA A 354 -8.40 9.13 0.75
CA ALA A 354 -9.24 8.35 1.66
C ALA A 354 -8.52 7.10 2.19
N LEU A 355 -7.69 6.44 1.36
CA LEU A 355 -6.88 5.30 1.77
C LEU A 355 -5.88 5.67 2.87
N VAL A 356 -5.21 6.82 2.75
CA VAL A 356 -4.27 7.31 3.78
C VAL A 356 -4.99 7.51 5.12
N VAL A 357 -6.16 8.15 5.10
CA VAL A 357 -6.98 8.34 6.31
C VAL A 357 -7.42 7.01 6.90
N TYR A 358 -7.88 6.10 6.04
CA TYR A 358 -8.31 4.76 6.44
C TYR A 358 -7.18 3.96 7.09
N GLN A 359 -5.98 3.98 6.50
CA GLN A 359 -4.79 3.31 7.05
C GLN A 359 -4.37 3.91 8.39
N ALA A 360 -4.43 5.24 8.54
CA ALA A 360 -4.12 5.91 9.80
C ALA A 360 -5.13 5.57 10.91
N ALA A 361 -6.37 5.26 10.57
CA ALA A 361 -7.40 4.84 11.51
C ALA A 361 -7.25 3.38 11.98
N GLN A 362 -6.40 2.57 11.32
CA GLN A 362 -6.23 1.17 11.67
C GLN A 362 -5.47 1.01 13.00
N LYS A 363 -5.98 0.12 13.85
CA LYS A 363 -5.44 -0.19 15.18
C LYS A 363 -5.03 -1.66 15.24
N ASN A 364 -4.11 -2.00 16.13
CA ASN A 364 -3.85 -3.41 16.45
C ASN A 364 -4.99 -3.94 17.32
N GLY A 365 -5.31 -5.23 17.17
CA GLY A 365 -6.21 -5.91 18.10
C GLY A 365 -5.64 -5.99 19.52
N THR A 366 -6.48 -6.37 20.47
CA THR A 366 -6.07 -6.55 21.89
C THR A 366 -6.31 -7.97 22.38
N LYS A 367 -6.86 -8.85 21.54
CA LYS A 367 -6.97 -10.28 21.83
C LYS A 367 -5.59 -10.92 21.76
N TYR A 368 -5.12 -11.49 22.85
CA TYR A 368 -3.91 -12.30 22.83
C TYR A 368 -4.21 -13.68 22.22
N GLY A 369 -3.33 -14.16 21.35
CA GLY A 369 -3.46 -15.48 20.72
C GLY A 369 -3.38 -16.60 21.76
N TYR A 370 -4.22 -17.63 21.61
CA TYR A 370 -4.18 -18.85 22.42
C TYR A 370 -2.84 -19.56 22.18
N GLY A 371 -1.96 -19.58 23.17
CA GLY A 371 -0.76 -20.41 23.07
C GLY A 371 -1.09 -21.91 23.18
N ASP A 372 -0.27 -22.77 22.58
CA ASP A 372 -0.46 -24.22 22.63
C ASP A 372 -0.12 -24.76 24.03
N LYS A 373 -1.14 -25.28 24.72
CA LYS A 373 -1.06 -25.78 26.11
C LYS A 373 -0.78 -27.27 26.20
N ALA A 374 -0.80 -28.00 25.08
CA ALA A 374 -0.71 -29.46 25.07
C ALA A 374 0.59 -29.94 25.74
N SER A 375 1.72 -29.28 25.44
CA SER A 375 3.03 -29.61 26.01
C SER A 375 3.08 -29.38 27.52
N LEU A 376 2.48 -28.30 28.03
CA LEU A 376 2.44 -28.02 29.47
C LEU A 376 1.54 -29.03 30.21
N GLN A 377 0.38 -29.39 29.63
CA GLN A 377 -0.50 -30.40 30.22
C GLN A 377 0.16 -31.79 30.23
N SER A 378 0.88 -32.16 29.17
CA SER A 378 1.66 -33.41 29.11
C SER A 378 2.74 -33.43 30.19
N LEU A 379 3.46 -32.31 30.38
CA LEU A 379 4.48 -32.20 31.42
C LEU A 379 3.90 -32.38 32.83
N ILE A 380 2.76 -31.74 33.14
CA ILE A 380 2.03 -31.91 34.40
C ILE A 380 1.70 -33.39 34.65
N ASN A 381 1.21 -34.09 33.63
CA ASN A 381 0.82 -35.50 33.73
C ASN A 381 2.02 -36.46 33.84
N SER A 382 3.22 -36.03 33.44
CA SER A 382 4.42 -36.88 33.39
C SER A 382 5.16 -37.02 34.73
N ILE A 383 4.74 -36.28 35.76
CA ILE A 383 5.46 -36.20 37.03
C ILE A 383 5.37 -37.54 37.77
N GLN A 384 6.53 -38.11 38.06
CA GLN A 384 6.65 -39.34 38.83
C GLN A 384 6.84 -38.99 40.30
N TYR A 385 5.87 -39.38 41.13
CA TYR A 385 5.94 -39.22 42.57
C TYR A 385 6.53 -40.47 43.23
N VAL A 386 7.32 -40.28 44.28
CA VAL A 386 7.82 -41.36 45.13
C VAL A 386 7.16 -41.30 46.50
N THR A 387 7.26 -42.38 47.28
CA THR A 387 6.63 -42.48 48.60
C THR A 387 7.10 -41.37 49.54
N VAL A 388 6.20 -40.86 50.38
CA VAL A 388 6.56 -39.90 51.43
C VAL A 388 6.96 -40.65 52.70
N SER A 389 8.11 -40.32 53.27
CA SER A 389 8.56 -40.81 54.56
C SER A 389 9.19 -39.69 55.38
N TRP A 390 9.31 -39.90 56.69
CA TRP A 390 10.00 -38.98 57.59
C TRP A 390 11.52 -39.20 57.55
N ASP A 391 11.95 -40.46 57.60
CA ASP A 391 13.35 -40.86 57.71
C ASP A 391 13.75 -42.06 56.83
N GLY A 392 12.81 -42.63 56.06
CA GLY A 392 13.07 -43.75 55.16
C GLY A 392 13.18 -45.12 55.85
N SER A 393 12.98 -45.20 57.17
CA SER A 393 13.06 -46.47 57.94
C SER A 393 12.00 -47.49 57.53
N ASN A 394 10.87 -47.01 57.02
CA ASN A 394 9.74 -47.80 56.53
C ASN A 394 9.78 -48.05 55.01
N ILE A 395 10.84 -47.62 54.32
CA ILE A 395 10.99 -47.76 52.87
C ILE A 395 12.09 -48.79 52.59
N PRO A 396 11.84 -49.81 51.75
CA PRO A 396 12.87 -50.77 51.34
C PRO A 396 14.10 -50.09 50.75
N TYR A 397 15.30 -50.62 51.00
CA TYR A 397 16.56 -49.99 50.57
C TYR A 397 16.70 -49.78 49.05
N ASN A 398 15.97 -50.56 48.25
CA ASN A 398 15.93 -50.48 46.79
C ASN A 398 14.83 -49.54 46.26
N SER A 399 14.10 -48.86 47.14
CA SER A 399 13.03 -47.93 46.81
C SER A 399 13.41 -46.50 47.18
N GLN A 400 12.86 -45.53 46.44
CA GLN A 400 13.10 -44.11 46.65
C GLN A 400 11.95 -43.47 47.44
N TRP A 401 12.26 -42.45 48.23
CA TRP A 401 11.30 -41.66 48.97
C TRP A 401 11.68 -40.18 49.02
N THR A 402 10.71 -39.34 49.40
CA THR A 402 10.89 -37.90 49.65
C THR A 402 10.17 -37.50 50.94
N THR A 403 10.52 -36.36 51.52
CA THR A 403 9.78 -35.78 52.64
C THR A 403 8.49 -35.13 52.17
N GLN A 404 7.57 -34.88 53.10
CA GLN A 404 6.33 -34.16 52.80
C GLN A 404 6.59 -32.74 52.29
N SER A 405 7.64 -32.07 52.79
CA SER A 405 8.02 -30.73 52.35
C SER A 405 8.42 -30.69 50.87
N GLU A 406 9.23 -31.67 50.44
CA GLU A 406 9.68 -31.81 49.06
C GLU A 406 8.51 -32.11 48.11
N LYS A 407 7.56 -32.97 48.54
CA LYS A 407 6.32 -33.23 47.79
C LYS A 407 5.44 -31.98 47.67
N ASN A 408 5.27 -31.21 48.75
CA ASN A 408 4.46 -30.00 48.74
C ASN A 408 5.04 -28.93 47.78
N ALA A 409 6.36 -28.86 47.64
CA ALA A 409 7.02 -27.92 46.73
C ALA A 409 6.70 -28.23 45.25
N ILE A 410 6.80 -29.51 44.83
CA ILE A 410 6.42 -29.90 43.46
C ILE A 410 4.91 -29.75 43.22
N ASP A 411 4.06 -30.06 44.20
CA ASP A 411 2.61 -29.88 44.08
C ASP A 411 2.21 -28.40 43.92
N SER A 412 2.94 -27.49 44.57
CA SER A 412 2.76 -26.04 44.40
C SER A 412 3.12 -25.57 42.99
N ALA A 413 4.20 -26.11 42.42
CA ALA A 413 4.60 -25.84 41.04
C ALA A 413 3.58 -26.39 40.03
N VAL A 414 3.07 -27.61 40.26
CA VAL A 414 1.99 -28.22 39.47
C VAL A 414 0.74 -27.35 39.50
N SER A 415 0.33 -26.89 40.67
CA SER A 415 -0.85 -26.02 40.82
C SER A 415 -0.70 -24.72 40.04
N SER A 416 0.49 -24.11 40.08
CA SER A 416 0.81 -22.90 39.31
C SER A 416 0.78 -23.15 37.80
N ALA A 417 1.34 -24.27 37.34
CA ALA A 417 1.28 -24.69 35.94
C ALA A 417 -0.17 -24.96 35.47
N GLN A 418 -0.98 -25.62 36.30
CA GLN A 418 -2.39 -25.90 36.00
C GLN A 418 -3.22 -24.61 35.93
N ALA A 419 -2.90 -23.59 36.74
CA ALA A 419 -3.54 -22.28 36.65
C ALA A 419 -3.31 -21.62 35.27
N VAL A 420 -2.11 -21.77 34.68
CA VAL A 420 -1.82 -21.29 33.32
C VAL A 420 -2.57 -22.08 32.26
N VAL A 421 -2.69 -23.40 32.41
CA VAL A 421 -3.51 -24.23 31.50
C VAL A 421 -4.98 -23.79 31.55
N ASN A 422 -5.52 -23.58 32.74
CA ASN A 422 -6.92 -23.20 32.95
C ASN A 422 -7.22 -21.73 32.61
N ASN A 423 -6.19 -20.87 32.56
CA ASN A 423 -6.35 -19.47 32.18
C ASN A 423 -6.65 -19.35 30.68
N TYR A 424 -7.89 -18.97 30.35
CA TYR A 424 -8.34 -18.77 28.97
C TYR A 424 -7.48 -17.77 28.17
N TYR A 425 -6.86 -16.81 28.85
CA TYR A 425 -6.08 -15.73 28.24
C TYR A 425 -4.56 -15.93 28.32
N ALA A 426 -4.07 -17.11 28.69
CA ALA A 426 -2.64 -17.38 28.78
C ALA A 426 -1.94 -17.19 27.42
N THR A 427 -0.88 -16.39 27.39
CA THR A 427 -0.05 -16.14 26.22
C THR A 427 0.97 -17.27 26.03
N GLN A 428 1.61 -17.34 24.85
CA GLN A 428 2.70 -18.29 24.62
C GLN A 428 3.89 -18.08 25.59
N ALA A 429 4.14 -16.84 26.01
CA ALA A 429 5.17 -16.52 26.99
C ALA A 429 4.81 -17.05 28.39
N ASP A 430 3.54 -16.94 28.80
CA ASP A 430 3.06 -17.50 30.07
C ASP A 430 3.22 -19.02 30.10
N ILE A 431 2.89 -19.69 28.98
CA ILE A 431 3.02 -21.14 28.84
C ILE A 431 4.49 -21.56 28.86
N ALA A 432 5.37 -20.87 28.12
CA ALA A 432 6.80 -21.17 28.11
C ALA A 432 7.43 -21.00 29.50
N ASN A 433 7.07 -19.94 30.23
CA ASN A 433 7.51 -19.70 31.59
C ASN A 433 7.01 -20.79 32.55
N ALA A 434 5.74 -21.20 32.43
CA ALA A 434 5.18 -22.28 33.23
C ALA A 434 5.88 -23.63 32.99
N ILE A 435 6.22 -23.95 31.72
CA ILE A 435 7.01 -25.14 31.37
C ILE A 435 8.38 -25.11 32.04
N ASN A 436 9.11 -24.00 31.92
CA ASN A 436 10.44 -23.86 32.53
C ASN A 436 10.39 -24.00 34.05
N ASN A 437 9.43 -23.33 34.71
CA ASN A 437 9.26 -23.40 36.15
C ASN A 437 8.93 -24.82 36.62
N LEU A 438 8.01 -25.51 35.93
CA LEU A 438 7.65 -26.88 36.28
C LEU A 438 8.80 -27.86 36.06
N ASN A 439 9.55 -27.73 34.96
CA ASN A 439 10.75 -28.53 34.71
C ASN A 439 11.80 -28.38 35.82
N ASN A 440 12.04 -27.15 36.28
CA ASN A 440 12.96 -26.89 37.38
C ASN A 440 12.48 -27.55 38.68
N ALA A 441 11.19 -27.44 39.00
CA ALA A 441 10.62 -28.09 40.17
C ALA A 441 10.71 -29.63 40.10
N ILE A 442 10.45 -30.22 38.92
CA ILE A 442 10.61 -31.67 38.69
C ILE A 442 12.05 -32.09 38.93
N TRP A 443 13.02 -31.33 38.43
CA TRP A 443 14.44 -31.60 38.63
C TRP A 443 14.82 -31.54 40.12
N THR A 444 14.37 -30.50 40.84
CA THR A 444 14.60 -30.39 42.29
C THR A 444 13.97 -31.55 43.05
N TYR A 445 12.74 -31.93 42.71
CA TYR A 445 12.04 -33.04 43.36
C TYR A 445 12.75 -34.38 43.14
N LYS A 446 13.21 -34.66 41.91
CA LYS A 446 13.99 -35.87 41.60
C LYS A 446 15.32 -35.92 42.35
N ASN A 447 16.02 -34.80 42.49
CA ASN A 447 17.27 -34.73 43.24
C ASN A 447 17.08 -34.87 44.76
N ALA A 448 15.86 -34.67 45.26
CA ALA A 448 15.52 -34.88 46.65
C ALA A 448 15.25 -36.36 47.00
N TYR A 449 15.30 -37.27 46.01
CA TYR A 449 15.06 -38.69 46.24
C TYR A 449 16.13 -39.27 47.16
N LYS A 450 15.66 -39.90 48.24
CA LYS A 450 16.49 -40.59 49.22
C LYS A 450 16.24 -42.09 49.12
N PRO A 451 17.25 -42.94 49.26
CA PRO A 451 17.04 -44.38 49.36
C PRO A 451 16.35 -44.73 50.68
N GLY A 452 15.55 -45.78 50.68
CA GLY A 452 15.04 -46.38 51.92
C GLY A 452 16.17 -47.00 52.75
N ASN A 453 15.89 -47.33 54.01
CA ASN A 453 16.86 -47.96 54.90
C ASN A 453 16.31 -49.21 55.63
N SER A 454 15.16 -49.71 55.19
CA SER A 454 14.56 -50.94 55.71
C SER A 454 15.22 -52.18 55.09
N GLY A 455 15.75 -53.07 55.93
CA GLY A 455 16.23 -54.41 55.54
C GLY A 455 17.66 -54.51 54.98
N GLN A 456 18.65 -53.81 55.56
CA GLN A 456 20.06 -54.13 55.25
C GLN A 456 20.35 -55.62 55.53
N TYR A 457 20.89 -56.35 54.55
CA TYR A 457 21.33 -57.73 54.73
C TYR A 457 22.45 -57.78 55.78
N VAL A 458 22.18 -58.42 56.91
CA VAL A 458 23.14 -58.66 57.99
C VAL A 458 23.60 -60.12 57.89
N ASP A 459 24.91 -60.34 57.77
CA ASP A 459 25.47 -61.70 57.75
C ASP A 459 25.36 -62.33 59.15
N LYS A 460 24.54 -63.38 59.27
CA LYS A 460 24.30 -64.10 60.53
C LYS A 460 25.00 -65.45 60.59
N THR A 461 25.82 -65.78 59.60
CA THR A 461 26.44 -67.10 59.46
C THR A 461 27.26 -67.47 60.71
N TYR A 462 27.95 -66.49 61.30
CA TYR A 462 28.71 -66.71 62.54
C TYR A 462 27.80 -66.99 63.74
N LEU A 463 26.75 -66.19 63.96
CA LEU A 463 25.78 -66.41 65.04
C LEU A 463 25.08 -67.77 64.90
N GLN A 464 24.73 -68.17 63.67
CA GLN A 464 24.13 -69.48 63.37
C GLN A 464 25.06 -70.63 63.77
N SER A 465 26.35 -70.48 63.47
CA SER A 465 27.38 -71.48 63.83
C SER A 465 27.54 -71.57 65.35
N LEU A 466 27.51 -70.42 66.04
CA LEU A 466 27.61 -70.32 67.49
C LEU A 466 26.41 -70.96 68.21
N VAL A 467 25.19 -70.74 67.71
CA VAL A 467 23.96 -71.38 68.22
C VAL A 467 24.02 -72.89 68.07
N ASN A 468 24.47 -73.39 66.92
CA ASN A 468 24.62 -74.83 66.69
C ASN A 468 25.62 -75.43 67.68
N HIS A 469 26.78 -74.79 67.86
CA HIS A 469 27.76 -75.22 68.84
C HIS A 469 27.18 -75.25 70.26
N ALA A 470 26.48 -74.20 70.67
CA ALA A 470 25.86 -74.11 72.00
C ALA A 470 24.85 -75.23 72.26
N LYS A 471 24.06 -75.64 71.25
CA LYS A 471 23.10 -76.74 71.36
C LYS A 471 23.76 -78.10 71.60
N ASP A 472 24.93 -78.33 71.01
CA ASP A 472 25.69 -79.57 71.16
C ASP A 472 26.35 -79.71 72.54
N MET A 473 26.36 -78.63 73.34
CA MET A 473 27.00 -78.60 74.65
C MET A 473 26.10 -79.10 75.79
N TYR A 474 24.91 -79.62 75.49
CA TYR A 474 24.02 -80.13 76.53
C TYR A 474 24.71 -81.23 77.38
N VAL A 475 24.59 -81.08 78.70
CA VAL A 475 25.01 -82.07 79.70
C VAL A 475 23.82 -82.42 80.59
N MET A 476 23.86 -83.55 81.28
CA MET A 476 22.73 -84.01 82.10
C MET A 476 22.36 -82.97 83.16
N VAL A 477 21.07 -82.75 83.37
CA VAL A 477 20.56 -81.84 84.42
C VAL A 477 20.18 -82.66 85.65
N SER A 478 20.75 -82.32 86.81
CA SER A 478 20.46 -82.97 88.10
C SER A 478 20.46 -81.94 89.23
N GLU A 479 19.86 -82.28 90.38
CA GLU A 479 19.90 -81.42 91.57
C GLU A 479 21.20 -81.60 92.37
N ASN A 480 21.74 -82.82 92.39
CA ASN A 480 22.85 -83.19 93.27
C ASN A 480 23.90 -84.12 92.63
N GLY A 481 23.67 -84.55 91.39
CA GLY A 481 24.58 -85.41 90.63
C GLY A 481 24.58 -86.89 91.03
N ILE A 482 23.69 -87.30 91.95
CA ILE A 482 23.57 -88.69 92.38
C ILE A 482 23.01 -89.54 91.24
N GLY A 483 23.65 -90.67 90.96
CA GLY A 483 23.25 -91.59 89.88
C GLY A 483 23.76 -91.20 88.49
N ILE A 484 24.64 -90.20 88.40
CA ILE A 484 25.36 -89.83 87.19
C ILE A 484 26.81 -90.35 87.33
N PRO A 485 27.36 -91.08 86.34
CA PRO A 485 28.74 -91.55 86.37
C PRO A 485 29.74 -90.40 86.58
N SER A 486 30.80 -90.62 87.35
CA SER A 486 31.84 -89.60 87.60
C SER A 486 32.60 -89.15 86.33
N THR A 487 32.51 -89.92 85.25
CA THR A 487 33.03 -89.58 83.91
C THR A 487 32.09 -88.72 83.08
N THR A 488 30.89 -88.42 83.58
CA THR A 488 29.87 -87.63 82.89
C THR A 488 29.66 -86.31 83.63
N ASN A 489 29.75 -85.22 82.89
CA ASN A 489 29.44 -83.89 83.41
C ASN A 489 27.92 -83.71 83.54
N TRP A 490 27.53 -82.99 84.58
CA TRP A 490 26.15 -82.55 84.80
C TRP A 490 26.11 -81.10 85.27
N THR A 491 24.92 -80.50 85.23
CA THR A 491 24.65 -79.12 85.64
C THR A 491 23.30 -79.02 86.37
N THR A 492 23.07 -77.94 87.11
CA THR A 492 21.76 -77.70 87.74
C THR A 492 20.76 -77.15 86.72
N TYR A 493 19.47 -77.29 87.02
CA TYR A 493 18.41 -76.77 86.16
C TYR A 493 18.53 -75.25 85.96
N ASN A 494 18.85 -74.49 87.01
CA ASN A 494 19.00 -73.03 86.92
C ASN A 494 20.16 -72.61 86.00
N GLU A 495 21.30 -73.31 86.07
CA GLU A 495 22.47 -73.05 85.23
C GLU A 495 22.18 -73.34 83.75
N TRP A 496 21.55 -74.50 83.46
CA TRP A 496 21.11 -74.83 82.10
C TRP A 496 20.05 -73.86 81.58
N TYR A 497 19.09 -73.46 82.41
CA TYR A 497 18.01 -72.55 82.01
C TYR A 497 18.56 -71.18 81.59
N ILE A 498 19.52 -70.62 82.35
CA ILE A 498 20.17 -69.34 82.01
C ILE A 498 20.89 -69.45 80.67
N PHE A 499 21.66 -70.52 80.46
CA PHE A 499 22.35 -70.79 79.21
C PHE A 499 21.37 -70.95 78.03
N ASN A 500 20.34 -71.78 78.21
CA ASN A 500 19.33 -72.05 77.19
C ASN A 500 18.53 -70.79 76.84
N SER A 501 18.29 -69.88 77.79
CA SER A 501 17.67 -68.58 77.54
C SER A 501 18.52 -67.72 76.60
N ALA A 502 19.85 -67.74 76.73
CA ALA A 502 20.75 -67.02 75.83
C ALA A 502 20.75 -67.64 74.42
N VAL A 503 20.70 -68.98 74.32
CA VAL A 503 20.54 -69.70 73.05
C VAL A 503 19.24 -69.32 72.36
N SER A 504 18.11 -69.34 73.08
CA SER A 504 16.80 -68.97 72.51
C SER A 504 16.73 -67.50 72.07
N HIS A 505 17.40 -66.59 72.79
CA HIS A 505 17.51 -65.20 72.35
C HIS A 505 18.27 -65.09 71.02
N ALA A 506 19.44 -65.75 70.91
CA ALA A 506 20.21 -65.79 69.67
C ALA A 506 19.42 -66.42 68.50
N GLU A 507 18.64 -67.48 68.75
CA GLU A 507 17.74 -68.08 67.74
C GLU A 507 16.66 -67.13 67.25
N SER A 508 16.04 -66.37 68.16
CA SER A 508 15.02 -65.38 67.79
C SER A 508 15.58 -64.32 66.84
N LEU A 509 16.87 -63.98 66.97
CA LEU A 509 17.54 -63.03 66.10
C LEU A 509 17.93 -63.63 64.75
N LEU A 510 18.19 -64.93 64.65
CA LEU A 510 18.47 -65.59 63.37
C LEU A 510 17.30 -65.46 62.39
N VAL A 511 16.08 -65.65 62.88
CA VAL A 511 14.85 -65.57 62.07
C VAL A 511 14.28 -64.15 61.93
N ASN A 512 14.77 -63.19 62.71
CA ASN A 512 14.31 -61.79 62.65
C ASN A 512 14.91 -61.07 61.44
N SER A 513 14.11 -60.79 60.41
CA SER A 513 14.55 -60.07 59.20
C SER A 513 14.92 -58.61 59.44
N ASN A 514 14.57 -58.04 60.60
CA ASN A 514 14.79 -56.63 60.94
C ASN A 514 15.95 -56.42 61.92
N SER A 515 16.66 -57.48 62.31
CA SER A 515 17.83 -57.37 63.19
C SER A 515 18.92 -56.53 62.53
N THR A 516 19.45 -55.55 63.24
CA THR A 516 20.58 -54.73 62.79
C THR A 516 21.90 -55.47 62.98
N GLN A 517 22.98 -54.99 62.33
CA GLN A 517 24.33 -55.50 62.57
C GLN A 517 24.73 -55.40 64.05
N SER A 518 24.24 -54.37 64.75
CA SER A 518 24.49 -54.19 66.19
C SER A 518 23.77 -55.25 67.03
N ASP A 519 22.54 -55.62 66.69
CA ASP A 519 21.78 -56.66 67.39
C ASP A 519 22.45 -58.03 67.25
N VAL A 520 22.95 -58.33 66.05
CA VAL A 520 23.67 -59.59 65.77
C VAL A 520 25.00 -59.63 66.52
N SER A 521 25.78 -58.55 66.51
CA SER A 521 27.04 -58.49 67.28
C SER A 521 26.81 -58.63 68.78
N TYR A 522 25.79 -57.97 69.33
CA TYR A 522 25.45 -58.08 70.75
C TYR A 522 25.05 -59.51 71.15
N ALA A 523 24.25 -60.18 70.33
CA ALA A 523 23.83 -61.56 70.58
C ALA A 523 24.97 -62.57 70.54
N VAL A 524 25.94 -62.35 69.63
CA VAL A 524 27.19 -63.14 69.59
C VAL A 524 27.95 -63.03 70.90
N ASP A 525 28.14 -61.80 71.42
CA ASP A 525 28.87 -61.57 72.67
C ASP A 525 28.16 -62.19 73.89
N GLN A 526 26.83 -62.05 73.94
CA GLN A 526 26.00 -62.64 75.00
C GLN A 526 26.07 -64.18 74.98
N LEU A 527 25.91 -64.80 73.81
CA LEU A 527 25.94 -66.25 73.69
C LEU A 527 27.33 -66.83 73.99
N ASN A 528 28.42 -66.18 73.54
CA ASN A 528 29.79 -66.55 73.92
C ASN A 528 30.01 -66.51 75.44
N SER A 529 29.52 -65.46 76.10
CA SER A 529 29.61 -65.31 77.56
C SER A 529 28.82 -66.39 78.29
N ALA A 530 27.63 -66.73 77.79
CA ALA A 530 26.80 -67.81 78.32
C ALA A 530 27.45 -69.19 78.14
N ILE A 531 28.03 -69.48 76.97
CA ILE A 531 28.79 -70.71 76.68
C ILE A 531 29.94 -70.88 77.69
N SER A 532 30.76 -69.83 77.87
CA SER A 532 31.90 -69.84 78.79
C SER A 532 31.45 -70.08 80.24
N THR A 533 30.38 -69.40 80.67
CA THR A 533 29.83 -69.56 82.01
C THR A 533 29.29 -70.97 82.21
N TYR A 534 28.50 -71.49 81.27
CA TYR A 534 27.83 -72.78 81.36
C TYR A 534 28.82 -73.95 81.46
N THR A 535 29.88 -73.94 80.65
CA THR A 535 30.96 -74.95 80.73
C THR A 535 31.71 -74.90 82.05
N GLY A 536 31.94 -73.70 82.60
CA GLY A 536 32.55 -73.53 83.92
C GLY A 536 31.70 -74.07 85.08
N GLN A 537 30.39 -74.30 84.87
CA GLN A 537 29.49 -74.85 85.88
C GLN A 537 29.36 -76.37 85.83
N TYR A 538 30.09 -77.05 84.94
CA TYR A 538 30.05 -78.50 84.84
C TYR A 538 30.63 -79.15 86.09
N LYS A 539 29.86 -80.08 86.65
CA LYS A 539 30.22 -80.86 87.84
C LYS A 539 30.32 -82.32 87.41
N PRO A 540 31.32 -83.10 87.87
CA PRO A 540 31.35 -84.53 87.63
C PRO A 540 30.23 -85.21 88.42
N GLY A 541 29.70 -86.31 87.88
CA GLY A 541 28.71 -87.14 88.56
C GLY A 541 29.22 -87.75 89.87
N LYS A 542 28.29 -88.09 90.76
CA LYS A 542 28.56 -88.78 92.03
C LYS A 542 27.92 -90.17 91.97
N ASN A 543 28.77 -91.20 91.85
CA ASN A 543 28.35 -92.59 92.01
C ASN A 543 28.00 -92.87 93.47
#